data_AF-A0A432T4Y1-F1
#
_entry.id   AF-A0A432T4Y1-F1
#
_cell.length_a   1.000
_cell.length_b   1.000
_cell.length_c   1.000
_cell.angle_alpha   90.00
_cell.angle_beta   90.00
_cell.angle_gamma   90.00
#
_symmetry.space_group_name_H-M   'P 1'
#
loop_
_entity.id
_entity.type
_entity.pdbx_description
1 polymer ?
#
loop_
_entity_poly.entity_id
_entity_poly.type
_entity_poly.pdbx_seq_one_letter_code
_entity_poly.pdbx_strand_id
1 'polypeptide(L)'
;GSIATKLYYNEQFTNGRQDIQQAKELIHKVIFTYAMSEDFVLTSQQEEALLKESVLEVTTLLKTLEKALSEISNYLLLHENISHEECKEILRDIF
;
A
#
# COMPACT_ATOMS: atom_id res chain seq x y z
N GLY A 1 -2.93 -1.75 4.21
CA GLY A 1 -2.29 -2.49 5.32
C GLY A 1 -1.78 -3.88 4.94
N SER A 2 -2.47 -4.59 4.03
CA SER A 2 -2.16 -6.00 3.68
C SER A 2 -0.70 -6.29 3.27
N ILE A 3 -0.04 -5.36 2.56
CA ILE A 3 1.35 -5.54 2.11
C ILE A 3 2.33 -5.37 3.27
N ALA A 4 2.07 -4.44 4.20
CA ALA A 4 2.90 -4.24 5.39
C ALA A 4 2.85 -5.45 6.34
N THR A 5 1.67 -6.08 6.52
CA THR A 5 1.58 -7.33 7.29
C THR A 5 2.25 -8.49 6.59
N LYS A 6 2.16 -8.57 5.25
CA LYS A 6 2.89 -9.58 4.47
C LYS A 6 4.41 -9.37 4.55
N LEU A 7 4.90 -8.14 4.60
CA LEU A 7 6.32 -7.83 4.76
C LEU A 7 6.83 -8.19 6.16
N TYR A 8 6.08 -7.82 7.20
CA TYR A 8 6.53 -7.97 8.60
C TYR A 8 6.29 -9.37 9.17
N TYR A 9 5.14 -9.98 8.88
CA TYR A 9 4.73 -11.27 9.43
C TYR A 9 4.86 -12.42 8.41
N ASN A 10 5.23 -12.13 7.16
CA ASN A 10 5.30 -13.11 6.05
C ASN A 10 4.00 -13.88 5.78
N GLU A 11 2.88 -13.42 6.34
CA GLU A 11 1.56 -14.04 6.23
C GLU A 11 0.55 -13.07 5.58
N GLN A 12 -0.30 -13.62 4.71
CA GLN A 12 -1.44 -12.89 4.17
C GLN A 12 -2.65 -13.07 5.07
N PHE A 13 -2.93 -12.07 5.89
CA PHE A 13 -4.13 -12.05 6.72
C PHE A 13 -5.37 -11.66 5.91
N THR A 14 -6.49 -12.30 6.21
CA THR A 14 -7.80 -12.01 5.60
C THR A 14 -8.34 -10.62 5.94
N ASN A 15 -7.74 -9.93 6.91
CA ASN A 15 -8.09 -8.57 7.32
C ASN A 15 -7.82 -7.53 6.22
N GLY A 16 -6.97 -7.86 5.23
CA GLY A 16 -6.70 -7.02 4.07
C GLY A 16 -7.67 -7.21 2.89
N ARG A 17 -8.72 -8.04 3.01
CA ARG A 17 -9.66 -8.30 1.91
C ARG A 17 -10.37 -7.05 1.41
N GLN A 18 -10.71 -6.13 2.32
CA GLN A 18 -11.40 -4.90 1.99
C GLN A 18 -10.49 -3.93 1.22
N ASP A 19 -9.22 -3.79 1.61
CA ASP A 19 -8.19 -3.05 0.87
C ASP A 19 -8.03 -3.60 -0.56
N ILE A 20 -7.96 -4.93 -0.70
CA ILE A 20 -7.79 -5.60 -2.00
C ILE A 20 -9.00 -5.37 -2.90
N GLN A 21 -10.22 -5.44 -2.34
CA GLN A 21 -11.44 -5.19 -3.09
C GLN A 21 -11.50 -3.74 -3.57
N GLN A 22 -11.21 -2.76 -2.71
CA GLN A 22 -11.18 -1.35 -3.07
C GLN A 22 -10.13 -1.06 -4.17
N ALA A 23 -8.94 -1.65 -4.07
CA ALA A 23 -7.91 -1.50 -5.09
C ALA A 23 -8.38 -2.03 -6.46
N LYS A 24 -9.03 -3.20 -6.50
CA LYS A 24 -9.59 -3.75 -7.74
C LYS A 24 -10.67 -2.86 -8.33
N GLU A 25 -11.59 -2.36 -7.51
CA GLU A 25 -12.65 -1.45 -7.97
C GLU A 25 -12.08 -0.14 -8.54
N LEU A 26 -11.00 0.37 -7.95
CA LEU A 26 -10.36 1.61 -8.39
C LEU A 26 -9.61 1.41 -9.71
N ILE A 27 -8.88 0.31 -9.86
CA ILE A 27 -8.22 -0.08 -11.12
C ILE A 27 -9.23 -0.29 -12.23
N HIS A 28 -10.35 -0.97 -11.93
CA HIS A 28 -11.44 -1.15 -12.86
C HIS A 28 -12.01 0.20 -13.34
N LYS A 29 -12.20 1.17 -12.44
CA LYS A 29 -12.61 2.53 -12.81
C LYS A 29 -11.56 3.24 -13.66
N VAL A 30 -10.27 3.16 -13.33
CA VAL A 30 -9.19 3.78 -14.10
C VAL A 30 -9.15 3.29 -15.55
N ILE A 31 -9.29 1.99 -15.75
CA ILE A 31 -9.21 1.37 -17.07
C ILE A 31 -10.53 1.55 -17.85
N PHE A 32 -11.68 1.20 -17.25
CA PHE A 32 -12.96 1.18 -17.97
C PHE A 32 -13.74 2.50 -17.92
N THR A 33 -13.59 3.31 -16.87
CA THR A 33 -14.34 4.57 -16.72
C THR A 33 -13.54 5.78 -17.20
N TYR A 34 -12.25 5.82 -16.90
CA TYR A 34 -11.38 6.95 -17.26
C TYR A 34 -10.60 6.75 -18.56
N ALA A 35 -10.66 5.56 -19.17
CA ALA A 35 -9.97 5.22 -20.43
C ALA A 35 -8.49 5.63 -20.44
N MET A 36 -7.83 5.56 -19.28
CA MET A 36 -6.40 5.84 -19.10
C MET A 36 -5.57 4.57 -19.29
N SER A 37 -5.94 3.71 -20.24
CA SER A 37 -5.10 2.59 -20.68
C SER A 37 -4.20 3.03 -21.83
N GLU A 38 -2.93 2.63 -21.81
CA GLU A 38 -1.98 2.92 -22.90
C GLU A 38 -2.38 2.22 -24.22
N ASP A 39 -3.15 1.12 -24.15
CA ASP A 39 -3.67 0.43 -25.34
C ASP A 39 -5.13 0.78 -25.65
N PHE A 40 -5.43 0.72 -26.96
CA PHE A 40 -6.75 0.96 -27.55
C PHE A 40 -7.78 -0.14 -27.26
N VAL A 41 -7.34 -1.31 -26.76
CA VAL A 41 -8.20 -2.47 -26.45
C VAL A 41 -8.10 -2.80 -24.97
N LEU A 42 -9.20 -2.55 -24.25
CA LEU A 42 -9.32 -2.86 -22.83
C LEU A 42 -9.28 -4.38 -22.63
N THR A 43 -8.25 -4.89 -21.97
CA THR A 43 -8.10 -6.32 -21.66
C THR A 43 -7.89 -6.53 -20.17
N SER A 44 -8.47 -7.60 -19.62
CA SER A 44 -8.30 -7.97 -18.21
C SER A 44 -6.84 -8.26 -17.82
N GLN A 45 -5.95 -8.48 -18.81
CA GLN A 45 -4.51 -8.61 -18.58
C GLN A 45 -3.87 -7.30 -18.11
N GLN A 46 -4.37 -6.14 -18.55
CA GLN A 46 -3.88 -4.84 -18.10
C GLN A 46 -4.27 -4.54 -16.65
N GLU A 47 -5.49 -4.91 -16.25
CA GLU A 47 -5.91 -4.81 -14.84
C GLU A 47 -4.96 -5.60 -13.93
N GLU A 48 -4.57 -6.80 -14.35
CA GLU A 48 -3.64 -7.64 -13.59
C GLU A 48 -2.22 -7.06 -13.58
N ALA A 49 -1.73 -6.57 -14.72
CA ALA A 49 -0.40 -5.98 -14.84
C ALA A 49 -0.27 -4.72 -13.97
N LEU A 50 -1.23 -3.80 -14.06
CA LEU A 50 -1.25 -2.56 -13.30
C LEU A 50 -1.39 -2.81 -11.80
N LEU A 51 -2.19 -3.81 -11.40
CA LEU A 51 -2.27 -4.24 -10.01
C LEU A 51 -0.93 -4.80 -9.52
N LYS A 52 -0.26 -5.65 -10.32
CA LYS A 52 1.05 -6.22 -9.97
C LYS A 52 2.12 -5.14 -9.82
N GLU A 53 2.18 -4.20 -10.75
CA GLU A 53 3.10 -3.07 -10.71
C GLU A 53 2.86 -2.19 -9.48
N SER A 54 1.60 -1.82 -9.22
CA SER A 54 1.23 -1.04 -8.02
C SER A 54 1.62 -1.76 -6.73
N VAL A 55 1.43 -3.08 -6.66
CA VAL A 55 1.86 -3.89 -5.52
C VAL A 55 3.38 -3.89 -5.37
N LEU A 56 4.13 -3.97 -6.47
CA LEU A 56 5.59 -3.92 -6.46
C LEU A 56 6.09 -2.55 -5.98
N GLU A 57 5.54 -1.45 -6.48
CA GLU A 57 5.89 -0.09 -6.05
C GLU A 57 5.61 0.14 -4.57
N VAL A 58 4.44 -0.28 -4.09
CA VAL A 58 4.11 -0.16 -2.66
C VAL A 58 5.06 -1.03 -1.83
N THR A 59 5.45 -2.21 -2.34
CA THR A 59 6.42 -3.07 -1.65
C THR A 59 7.81 -2.44 -1.59
N THR A 60 8.27 -1.79 -2.66
CA THR A 60 9.57 -1.11 -2.68
C THR A 60 9.57 0.13 -1.80
N LEU A 61 8.50 0.93 -1.82
CA LEU A 61 8.30 2.06 -0.91
C LEU A 61 8.27 1.62 0.57
N LEU A 62 7.57 0.54 0.88
CA LEU A 62 7.54 0.02 2.25
C LEU A 62 8.91 -0.50 2.71
N LYS A 63 9.73 -1.04 1.79
CA LYS A 63 11.11 -1.44 2.10
C LYS A 63 12.03 -0.26 2.36
N THR A 64 11.91 0.84 1.61
CA THR A 64 12.72 2.04 1.89
C THR A 64 12.32 2.71 3.21
N LEU A 65 11.05 2.57 3.60
CA LEU A 65 10.48 3.10 4.84
C LEU A 65 10.46 2.10 6.00
N GLU A 66 11.18 0.97 5.90
CA GLU A 66 11.12 -0.10 6.90
C GLU A 66 11.53 0.38 8.31
N LYS A 67 12.55 1.25 8.39
CA LYS A 67 12.98 1.88 9.66
C LYS A 67 11.88 2.76 10.25
N ALA A 68 11.25 3.61 9.43
CA ALA A 68 10.16 4.49 9.86
C ALA A 68 8.95 3.70 10.34
N LEU A 69 8.62 2.63 9.62
CA LEU A 69 7.50 1.77 9.96
C LEU A 69 7.74 1.04 11.29
N SER A 70 8.98 0.61 11.56
CA SER A 70 9.35 0.01 12.84
C SER A 70 9.28 1.00 14.01
N GLU A 71 9.80 2.23 13.83
CA GLU A 71 9.75 3.26 14.87
C GLU A 71 8.32 3.71 15.17
N ILE A 72 7.50 3.96 14.14
CA ILE A 72 6.08 4.28 14.31
C ILE A 72 5.36 3.12 14.99
N SER A 73 5.63 1.87 14.61
CA SER A 73 5.01 0.70 15.26
C SER A 73 5.39 0.59 16.73
N ASN A 74 6.64 0.87 17.09
CA ASN A 74 7.10 0.87 18.48
C ASN A 74 6.45 2.02 19.28
N TYR A 75 6.36 3.22 18.68
CA TYR A 75 5.69 4.36 19.30
C TYR A 75 4.20 4.07 19.52
N LEU A 76 3.52 3.50 18.52
CA LEU A 76 2.11 3.11 18.62
C LEU A 76 1.89 2.04 19.70
N LEU A 77 2.84 1.12 19.87
CA LEU A 77 2.75 0.07 20.89
C LEU A 77 2.89 0.63 22.32
N LEU A 78 3.64 1.72 22.50
CA LEU A 78 3.83 2.36 23.80
C LEU A 78 2.72 3.37 24.14
N HIS A 79 2.21 4.09 23.15
CA HIS A 79 1.30 5.22 23.35
C HIS A 79 -0.15 4.94 22.93
N GLU A 80 -0.44 3.81 22.26
CA GLU A 80 -1.73 3.40 21.65
C GLU A 80 -2.36 4.40 20.67
N ASN A 81 -1.81 5.60 20.56
CA ASN A 81 -2.25 6.67 19.70
C ASN A 81 -1.04 7.47 19.22
N ILE A 82 -1.12 7.97 18.00
CA ILE A 82 -0.11 8.85 17.41
C ILE A 82 -0.83 10.02 16.75
N SER A 83 -0.42 11.24 17.10
CA SER A 83 -0.91 12.44 16.43
C SER A 83 -0.17 12.66 15.10
N HIS A 84 -0.77 13.48 14.23
CA HIS A 84 -0.17 13.77 12.93
C HIS A 84 1.21 14.43 13.05
N GLU A 85 1.41 15.30 14.06
CA GLU A 85 2.70 15.97 14.27
C GLU A 85 3.78 14.99 14.76
N GLU A 86 3.46 14.09 15.68
CA GLU A 86 4.41 13.07 16.15
C GLU A 86 4.84 12.12 15.03
N CYS A 87 3.90 11.73 14.17
CA CYS A 87 4.21 10.89 13.00
C CYS A 87 5.15 11.62 12.03
N LYS A 88 4.98 12.93 11.87
CA LYS A 88 5.79 13.78 11.00
C LYS A 88 7.20 13.98 11.55
N GLU A 89 7.36 14.11 12.86
CA GLU A 89 8.68 14.20 13.48
C GLU A 89 9.44 12.86 13.36
N ILE A 90 8.80 11.72 13.55
CA ILE A 90 9.42 10.39 13.32
C ILE A 90 9.82 10.22 11.83
N LEU A 91 8.99 10.70 10.90
CA LEU A 91 9.33 10.67 9.47
C LEU A 91 10.49 11.62 9.11
N ARG A 92 10.65 12.74 9.84
CA ARG A 92 11.75 13.71 9.66
C ARG A 92 13.08 13.22 10.21
N ASP A 93 13.09 12.45 11.29
CA ASP A 93 14.34 11.89 11.83
C ASP A 93 14.99 10.87 10.87
N ILE A 94 14.24 10.42 9.85
CA ILE A 94 14.67 9.41 8.86
C ILE A 94 14.98 10.03 7.49
N PHE A 95 14.57 11.28 7.22
CA PHE A 95 14.77 12.01 5.96
C PHE A 95 15.51 13.34 6.16
#